data_AF-J0KZT7-F1
#
_entry.id   AF-J0KZT7-F1
#
_cell.length_a   1.000
_cell.length_b   1.000
_cell.length_c   1.000
_cell.angle_alpha   90.00
_cell.angle_beta   90.00
_cell.angle_gamma   90.00
#
_symmetry.space_group_name_H-M   'P 1'
#
loop_
_entity.id
_entity.type
_entity.pdbx_description
1 polymer ?
#
loop_
_entity_poly.entity_id
_entity_poly.type
_entity_poly.pdbx_seq_one_letter_code
_entity_poly.pdbx_strand_id
1 'polypeptide(L)'
;MLQARDLSFFCLKRLKARGCASLDPMKDWVEAQARTGRISNASDYVRHLIRRDQMRNDKIAAMQSFVDAGLQSGVGIRSKEELFAEAMARASKS
;
A
#
# COMPACT_ATOMS: atom_id res chain seq x y z
N MET A 1 10.41 8.37 -9.22
CA MET A 1 9.88 9.64 -8.65
C MET A 1 8.39 9.74 -9.03
N LEU A 2 7.53 8.89 -8.47
CA LEU A 2 6.08 8.98 -8.72
C LEU A 2 5.50 10.05 -7.80
N GLN A 3 5.07 11.14 -8.42
CA GLN A 3 4.68 12.39 -7.79
C GLN A 3 3.39 12.23 -6.97
N ALA A 4 3.25 13.09 -5.96
CA ALA A 4 2.12 13.25 -5.05
C ALA A 4 0.70 13.39 -5.67
N ARG A 5 0.55 13.25 -6.99
CA ARG A 5 -0.71 13.32 -7.74
C ARG A 5 -1.59 12.06 -7.55
N ASP A 6 -1.02 10.93 -7.14
CA ASP A 6 -1.76 9.66 -6.98
C ASP A 6 -2.51 9.51 -5.64
N LEU A 7 -2.09 10.22 -4.60
CA LEU A 7 -2.72 10.12 -3.27
C LEU A 7 -4.13 10.71 -3.25
N SER A 8 -4.32 11.87 -3.89
CA SER A 8 -5.66 12.44 -4.09
C SER A 8 -6.52 11.53 -4.94
N PHE A 9 -5.96 10.93 -6.00
CA PHE A 9 -6.70 10.08 -6.92
C PHE A 9 -7.20 8.78 -6.26
N PHE A 10 -6.37 8.12 -5.46
CA PHE A 10 -6.74 6.86 -4.80
C PHE A 10 -7.70 7.06 -3.63
N CYS A 11 -7.52 8.15 -2.86
CA CYS A 11 -8.46 8.54 -1.81
C CYS A 11 -9.84 8.86 -2.43
N LEU A 12 -9.87 9.64 -3.51
CA LEU A 12 -11.09 9.94 -4.27
C LEU A 12 -11.72 8.68 -4.89
N LYS A 13 -10.91 7.74 -5.42
CA LYS A 13 -11.39 6.44 -5.96
C LYS A 13 -12.09 5.60 -4.90
N ARG A 14 -11.51 5.51 -3.70
CA ARG A 14 -12.05 4.75 -2.56
C ARG A 14 -13.33 5.39 -2.01
N LEU A 15 -13.41 6.72 -2.02
CA LEU A 15 -14.58 7.50 -1.57
C LEU A 15 -15.73 7.44 -2.58
N LYS A 16 -15.43 7.49 -3.89
CA LYS A 16 -16.40 7.33 -4.98
C LYS A 16 -16.98 5.92 -5.05
N ALA A 17 -16.17 4.89 -4.77
CA ALA A 17 -16.64 3.50 -4.64
C ALA A 17 -17.59 3.27 -3.45
N ARG A 18 -17.82 4.27 -2.59
CA ARG A 18 -18.72 4.22 -1.43
C ARG A 18 -19.88 5.23 -1.51
N GLY A 19 -20.13 5.83 -2.68
CA GLY A 19 -21.34 6.62 -2.96
C GLY A 19 -21.28 8.11 -2.61
N CYS A 20 -20.12 8.64 -2.21
CA CYS A 20 -19.94 10.07 -1.94
C CYS A 20 -19.49 10.79 -3.24
N ALA A 21 -20.34 11.65 -3.79
CA ALA A 21 -20.08 12.40 -5.02
C ALA A 21 -19.77 13.90 -4.79
N SER A 22 -20.02 14.45 -3.59
CA SER A 22 -19.71 15.84 -3.21
C SER A 22 -19.05 15.94 -1.83
N LEU A 23 -18.44 17.09 -1.50
CA LEU A 23 -17.68 17.31 -0.27
C LEU A 23 -18.54 17.28 1.01
N ASP A 24 -19.84 17.54 0.92
CA ASP A 24 -20.75 17.61 2.07
C ASP A 24 -20.97 16.24 2.75
N PRO A 25 -21.37 15.16 2.03
CA PRO A 25 -21.42 13.81 2.60
C PRO A 25 -20.07 13.32 3.16
N MET A 26 -18.96 13.85 2.64
CA MET A 26 -17.61 13.50 3.10
C MET A 26 -17.32 14.12 4.47
N LYS A 27 -17.72 15.38 4.68
CA LYS A 27 -17.58 16.07 5.97
C LYS A 27 -18.40 15.37 7.05
N ASP A 28 -19.67 15.08 6.77
CA ASP A 28 -20.58 14.44 7.72
C ASP A 28 -20.09 13.05 8.15
N TRP A 29 -19.55 12.27 7.20
CA TRP A 29 -18.98 10.96 7.49
C TRP A 29 -17.70 11.06 8.32
N VAL A 30 -16.80 12.00 8.01
CA VAL A 30 -15.57 12.23 8.79
C VAL A 30 -15.92 12.66 10.22
N GLU A 31 -16.91 13.53 10.40
CA GLU A 31 -17.40 13.97 11.71
C GLU A 31 -18.11 12.84 12.50
N ALA A 32 -18.81 11.94 11.81
CA ALA A 32 -19.37 10.73 12.42
C ALA A 32 -18.28 9.76 12.89
N GLN A 33 -17.18 9.61 12.15
CA GLN A 33 -16.05 8.77 12.57
C GLN A 33 -15.24 9.42 13.71
N ALA A 34 -15.06 10.73 13.73
CA ALA A 34 -14.39 11.45 14.82
C ALA A 34 -15.12 11.29 16.18
N ARG A 35 -16.46 11.22 16.14
CA ARG A 35 -17.31 10.97 17.34
C ARG A 35 -17.11 9.61 17.99
N THR A 36 -16.47 8.63 17.34
CA THR A 36 -16.21 7.30 17.91
C THR A 36 -15.09 7.27 18.97
N GLY A 37 -14.59 8.45 19.39
CA GLY A 37 -13.87 8.63 20.66
C GLY A 37 -12.36 8.35 20.63
N ARG A 38 -11.78 7.97 19.48
CA ARG A 38 -10.32 7.73 19.36
C ARG A 38 -9.52 8.88 18.74
N ILE A 39 -10.19 9.84 18.09
CA ILE A 39 -9.53 10.92 17.35
C ILE A 39 -10.31 12.21 17.59
N SER A 40 -9.63 13.22 18.15
CA SER A 40 -10.22 14.46 18.67
C SER A 40 -10.77 15.42 17.60
N ASN A 41 -10.40 15.25 16.33
CA ASN A 41 -10.78 16.15 15.25
C ASN A 41 -10.84 15.44 13.88
N ALA A 42 -11.79 15.84 13.03
CA ALA A 42 -11.89 15.47 11.63
C ALA A 42 -10.56 15.59 10.86
N SER A 43 -9.80 16.67 11.09
CA SER A 43 -8.50 16.87 10.43
C SER A 43 -7.46 15.81 10.82
N ASP A 44 -7.48 15.34 12.08
CA ASP A 44 -6.57 14.29 12.54
C ASP A 44 -6.91 12.94 11.91
N TYR A 45 -8.20 12.67 11.72
CA TYR A 45 -8.68 11.47 11.02
C TYR A 45 -8.26 11.46 9.55
N VAL A 46 -8.41 12.57 8.85
CA VAL A 46 -7.96 12.69 7.45
C VAL A 46 -6.44 12.50 7.33
N ARG A 47 -5.65 13.10 8.22
CA ARG A 47 -4.19 12.87 8.23
C ARG A 47 -3.82 11.40 8.51
N HIS A 48 -4.56 10.73 9.38
CA HIS A 48 -4.38 9.30 9.62
C HIS A 48 -4.66 8.46 8.36
N LEU A 49 -5.76 8.75 7.64
CA LEU A 49 -6.10 8.08 6.38
C LEU A 49 -5.03 8.27 5.31
N ILE A 50 -4.52 9.50 5.15
CA ILE A 50 -3.46 9.81 4.19
C ILE A 50 -2.19 8.99 4.49
N ARG A 51 -1.75 8.95 5.76
CA ARG A 51 -0.56 8.16 6.15
C ARG A 51 -0.76 6.67 5.87
N ARG A 52 -1.95 6.14 6.14
CA ARG A 52 -2.26 4.72 5.88
C ARG A 52 -2.23 4.39 4.40
N ASP A 53 -2.77 5.28 3.57
CA ASP A 53 -2.79 5.11 2.12
C ASP A 53 -1.38 5.25 1.53
N GLN A 54 -0.56 6.19 2.01
CA GLN A 54 0.87 6.28 1.66
C GLN A 54 1.60 4.97 1.96
N MET A 55 1.53 4.48 3.20
CA MET A 55 2.19 3.22 3.57
C MET A 55 1.72 2.02 2.74
N ARG A 56 0.43 1.98 2.39
CA ARG A 56 -0.11 0.91 1.54
C ARG A 56 0.45 1.01 0.13
N ASN A 57 0.49 2.20 -0.44
CA ASN A 57 1.00 2.43 -1.78
C ASN A 57 2.49 2.14 -1.86
N ASP A 58 3.27 2.54 -0.87
CA ASP A 58 4.71 2.24 -0.79
C ASP A 58 4.97 0.73 -0.77
N LYS A 59 4.16 -0.03 0.00
CA LYS A 59 4.24 -1.50 0.02
C LYS A 59 3.88 -2.13 -1.32
N ILE A 60 2.87 -1.61 -2.00
CA ILE A 60 2.45 -2.10 -3.33
C ILE A 60 3.55 -1.81 -4.35
N ALA A 61 4.09 -0.59 -4.36
CA ALA A 61 5.15 -0.18 -5.26
C ALA A 61 6.43 -1.01 -5.04
N ALA A 62 6.81 -1.27 -3.77
CA ALA A 62 7.94 -2.13 -3.46
C ALA A 62 7.73 -3.56 -3.99
N MET A 63 6.54 -4.14 -3.78
CA MET A 63 6.21 -5.47 -4.29
C MET A 63 6.26 -5.51 -5.83
N GLN A 64 5.68 -4.51 -6.50
CA GLN A 64 5.71 -4.40 -7.96
C GLN A 64 7.14 -4.32 -8.48
N SER A 65 8.01 -3.54 -7.83
CA SER A 65 9.43 -3.46 -8.20
C SER A 65 10.16 -4.80 -8.10
N PHE A 66 9.85 -5.63 -7.09
CA PHE A 66 10.46 -6.97 -6.98
C PHE A 66 9.92 -7.92 -8.05
N VAL A 67 8.64 -7.83 -8.38
CA VAL A 67 8.04 -8.61 -9.47
C VAL A 67 8.68 -8.24 -10.80
N ASP A 68 8.80 -6.94 -11.10
CA ASP A 68 9.41 -6.45 -12.33
C ASP A 68 10.86 -6.90 -12.46
N ALA A 69 11.64 -6.80 -11.38
CA ALA A 69 13.01 -7.31 -11.34
C ALA A 69 13.08 -8.83 -11.60
N GLY A 70 12.16 -9.59 -11.02
CA GLY A 70 12.05 -11.04 -11.26
C GLY A 70 11.72 -11.38 -12.70
N LEU A 71 10.76 -10.67 -13.31
CA LEU A 71 10.39 -10.85 -14.72
C LEU A 71 11.56 -10.51 -15.65
N GLN A 72 12.29 -9.43 -15.36
CA GLN A 72 13.47 -9.02 -16.12
C GLN A 72 14.65 -9.99 -15.97
N SER A 73 14.72 -10.73 -14.86
CA SER A 73 15.79 -11.72 -14.62
C SER A 73 15.69 -12.96 -15.51
N GLY A 74 14.58 -13.13 -16.24
CA GLY A 74 14.35 -14.26 -17.12
C GLY A 74 13.92 -15.53 -16.38
N VAL A 75 13.73 -16.62 -17.12
CA VAL A 75 13.26 -17.89 -16.57
C VAL A 75 14.39 -18.62 -15.85
N GLY A 76 14.16 -18.98 -14.59
CA GLY A 76 15.08 -19.82 -13.84
C GLY A 76 15.09 -21.25 -14.38
N ILE A 77 16.28 -21.75 -14.70
CA ILE A 77 16.50 -23.12 -15.23
C ILE A 77 16.80 -24.16 -14.13
N ARG A 78 16.97 -23.70 -12.89
CA ARG A 78 17.42 -24.55 -11.78
C ARG A 78 16.28 -25.37 -11.20
N SER A 79 16.57 -26.62 -10.85
CA SER A 79 15.61 -27.48 -10.18
C SER A 79 15.41 -27.08 -8.72
N LYS A 80 14.32 -27.58 -8.12
CA LYS A 80 14.07 -27.41 -6.69
C LYS A 80 15.23 -27.94 -5.86
N GLU A 81 15.75 -29.12 -6.20
CA GLU A 81 16.80 -29.82 -5.47
C GLU A 81 18.10 -29.00 -5.48
N GLU A 82 18.46 -28.41 -6.63
CA GLU A 82 19.63 -27.54 -6.77
C GLU A 82 19.52 -26.28 -5.90
N LEU A 83 18.33 -25.67 -5.87
CA LEU A 83 18.08 -24.47 -5.05
C LEU A 83 18.20 -24.77 -3.54
N PHE A 84 17.65 -25.90 -3.09
CA PHE A 84 17.75 -26.31 -1.68
C PHE A 84 19.18 -26.68 -1.29
N ALA A 85 19.90 -27.40 -2.15
CA ALA A 85 21.31 -27.72 -1.91
C ALA A 85 22.17 -26.45 -1.77
N GLU A 86 21.95 -25.47 -2.66
CA GLU A 86 22.65 -24.18 -2.58
C GLU A 86 22.30 -23.41 -1.30
N ALA A 87 21.03 -23.35 -0.91
CA ALA A 87 20.61 -22.68 0.32
C ALA A 87 21.25 -23.29 1.57
N MET A 88 21.28 -24.63 1.66
CA MET A 88 21.94 -25.35 2.76
C MET A 88 23.45 -25.08 2.81
N ALA A 89 24.10 -25.07 1.65
CA ALA A 89 25.54 -24.79 1.56
C ALA A 89 25.88 -23.34 1.94
N ARG A 90 24.97 -22.38 1.73
CA ARG A 90 25.15 -20.99 2.20
C ARG A 90 24.93 -20.88 3.71
N ALA A 91 23.91 -21.55 4.23
CA ALA A 91 23.57 -21.52 5.65
C ALA A 91 24.67 -22.16 6.53
N SER A 92 25.34 -23.20 6.06
CA SER A 92 26.43 -23.86 6.81
C SER A 92 27.78 -23.11 6.76
N LYS A 93 27.91 -22.12 5.87
CA LYS A 93 29.11 -21.26 5.76
C LYS A 93 29.00 -19.97 6.58
N SER A 94 27.85 -19.72 7.21
CA SER A 94 27.61 -18.60 8.11
C SER A 94 27.74 -19.03 9.57
#